data_AF-A0A522D9W1-F1
#
_entry.id   AF-A0A522D9W1-F1
#
_cell.length_a   1.000
_cell.length_b   1.000
_cell.length_c   1.000
_cell.angle_alpha   90.00
_cell.angle_beta   90.00
_cell.angle_gamma   90.00
#
_symmetry.space_group_name_H-M   'P 1'
#
loop_
_entity.id
_entity.type
_entity.pdbx_description
1 polymer ?
#
loop_
_entity_poly.entity_id
_entity_poly.type
_entity_poly.pdbx_seq_one_letter_code
_entity_poly.pdbx_strand_id
1 'polypeptide(L)'
;MTQDALAAAPSKSREEQLLQAIQFDKLEEAERLLTAGADPNAKSGVWGRPLLLAAARKQNGAFVRALIGTGADVNARSNTGETALMAAVRQGYEGNIRYLLSKGANAALTNAEGQSAADMSEKILEQNRMHMLSQALDGALRENERQLLDKWHGLTALLKQAEKDAMSVALKGDLSIRKPLQLRRS
;
A
#
# COMPACT_ATOMS: atom_id res chain seq x y z
N MET A 1 -34.36 -36.20 5.35
CA MET A 1 -34.49 -34.73 5.41
C MET A 1 -33.12 -34.18 5.78
N THR A 2 -32.62 -33.25 4.97
CA THR A 2 -31.23 -33.13 4.51
C THR A 2 -30.23 -32.65 5.57
N GLN A 3 -29.02 -33.21 5.43
CA GLN A 3 -27.79 -32.93 6.16
C GLN A 3 -27.17 -31.58 5.71
N ASP A 4 -27.99 -30.53 5.62
CA ASP A 4 -27.65 -29.23 4.99
C ASP A 4 -27.57 -28.06 5.98
N ALA A 5 -27.41 -28.32 7.28
CA ALA A 5 -27.44 -27.28 8.30
C ALA A 5 -26.06 -26.87 8.88
N LEU A 6 -24.93 -27.28 8.28
CA LEU A 6 -23.59 -27.00 8.82
C LEU A 6 -22.57 -26.46 7.80
N ALA A 7 -22.99 -25.61 6.86
CA ALA A 7 -22.11 -25.07 5.80
C ALA A 7 -21.95 -23.54 5.82
N ALA A 8 -22.04 -22.89 6.99
CA ALA A 8 -21.88 -21.44 7.12
C ALA A 8 -20.89 -21.04 8.24
N ALA A 9 -19.60 -21.39 8.10
CA ALA A 9 -18.45 -20.55 8.53
C ALA A 9 -17.06 -21.17 8.26
N PRO A 10 -16.57 -21.20 7.01
CA PRO A 10 -15.12 -21.30 6.75
C PRO A 10 -14.46 -19.99 6.28
N SER A 11 -15.22 -18.94 5.93
CA SER A 11 -14.69 -17.69 5.30
C SER A 11 -14.25 -16.57 6.25
N LYS A 12 -14.31 -16.80 7.57
CA LYS A 12 -13.64 -15.93 8.56
C LYS A 12 -12.40 -16.60 9.12
N SER A 13 -12.39 -17.94 9.19
CA SER A 13 -11.30 -18.69 9.83
C SER A 13 -10.03 -18.69 8.99
N ARG A 14 -10.10 -18.84 7.66
CA ARG A 14 -8.89 -18.88 6.81
C ARG A 14 -8.23 -17.53 6.66
N GLU A 15 -9.04 -16.49 6.52
CA GLU A 15 -8.62 -15.10 6.39
C GLU A 15 -8.05 -14.59 7.71
N GLU A 16 -8.64 -15.00 8.84
CA GLU A 16 -8.09 -14.72 10.17
C GLU A 16 -6.82 -15.52 10.44
N GLN A 17 -6.76 -16.80 10.04
CA GLN A 17 -5.50 -17.58 10.09
C GLN A 17 -4.41 -16.93 9.22
N LEU A 18 -4.76 -16.42 8.04
CA LEU A 18 -3.83 -15.75 7.13
C LEU A 18 -3.34 -14.44 7.75
N LEU A 19 -4.23 -13.68 8.37
CA LEU A 19 -3.85 -12.50 9.15
C LEU A 19 -2.89 -12.86 10.30
N GLN A 20 -3.19 -13.91 11.06
CA GLN A 20 -2.33 -14.37 12.16
C GLN A 20 -0.96 -14.81 11.63
N ALA A 21 -0.91 -15.52 10.50
CA ALA A 21 0.33 -15.91 9.84
C ALA A 21 1.17 -14.67 9.47
N ILE A 22 0.56 -13.62 8.89
CA ILE A 22 1.23 -12.34 8.62
C ILE A 22 1.71 -11.67 9.92
N GLN A 23 0.88 -11.65 10.97
CA GLN A 23 1.22 -11.00 12.23
C GLN A 23 2.41 -11.68 12.93
N PHE A 24 2.43 -13.00 12.93
CA PHE A 24 3.47 -13.83 13.54
C PHE A 24 4.61 -14.20 12.59
N ASP A 25 4.69 -13.58 11.42
CA ASP A 25 5.80 -13.76 10.45
C ASP A 25 5.97 -15.21 9.95
N LYS A 26 4.84 -15.95 9.82
CA LYS A 26 4.79 -17.34 9.33
C LYS A 26 4.51 -17.38 7.82
N LEU A 27 5.53 -17.16 7.01
CA LEU A 27 5.38 -17.03 5.56
C LEU A 27 4.82 -18.30 4.91
N GLU A 28 5.34 -19.47 5.28
CA GLU A 28 4.95 -20.75 4.69
C GLU A 28 3.48 -21.09 4.98
N GLU A 29 3.00 -20.73 6.18
CA GLU A 29 1.59 -20.91 6.53
C GLU A 29 0.70 -19.96 5.72
N ALA A 30 1.12 -18.70 5.56
CA ALA A 30 0.39 -17.74 4.73
C ALA A 30 0.29 -18.21 3.27
N GLU A 31 1.39 -18.68 2.69
CA GLU A 31 1.41 -19.21 1.31
C GLU A 31 0.52 -20.46 1.16
N ARG A 32 0.54 -21.36 2.16
CA ARG A 32 -0.37 -22.51 2.20
C ARG A 32 -1.83 -22.09 2.25
N LEU A 33 -2.17 -21.11 3.09
CA LEU A 33 -3.55 -20.61 3.21
C LEU A 33 -4.03 -19.94 1.93
N LEU A 34 -3.17 -19.15 1.28
CA LEU A 34 -3.45 -18.54 -0.02
C LEU A 34 -3.65 -19.60 -1.12
N THR A 35 -2.82 -20.63 -1.15
CA THR A 35 -2.96 -21.77 -2.08
C THR A 35 -4.24 -22.57 -1.81
N ALA A 36 -4.66 -22.65 -0.54
CA ALA A 36 -5.92 -23.27 -0.13
C ALA A 36 -7.17 -22.39 -0.39
N GLY A 37 -7.01 -21.24 -1.05
CA GLY A 37 -8.09 -20.36 -1.47
C GLY A 37 -8.55 -19.36 -0.40
N ALA A 38 -7.70 -19.00 0.56
CA ALA A 38 -7.97 -17.83 1.41
C ALA A 38 -8.06 -16.57 0.55
N ASP A 39 -9.06 -15.72 0.80
CA ASP A 39 -9.23 -14.48 0.03
C ASP A 39 -8.11 -13.47 0.36
N PRO A 40 -7.21 -13.14 -0.59
CA PRO A 40 -6.14 -12.17 -0.36
C PRO A 40 -6.66 -10.73 -0.19
N ASN A 41 -7.92 -10.46 -0.57
CA ASN A 41 -8.58 -9.17 -0.44
C ASN A 41 -9.40 -9.03 0.86
N ALA A 42 -9.37 -10.05 1.71
CA ALA A 42 -10.08 -10.04 2.96
C ALA A 42 -9.67 -8.83 3.81
N LYS A 43 -10.67 -8.31 4.53
CA LYS A 43 -10.52 -7.20 5.47
C LYS A 43 -10.62 -7.74 6.89
N SER A 44 -9.67 -7.34 7.72
CA SER A 44 -9.57 -7.77 9.13
C SER A 44 -10.01 -6.69 10.10
N GLY A 45 -10.60 -7.14 11.22
CA GLY A 45 -10.98 -6.33 12.36
C GLY A 45 -12.03 -5.25 12.09
N VAL A 46 -12.28 -4.42 13.10
CA VAL A 46 -13.32 -3.36 13.07
C VAL A 46 -13.05 -2.29 12.01
N TRP A 47 -11.77 -2.08 11.65
CA TRP A 47 -11.34 -1.03 10.72
C TRP A 47 -11.27 -1.48 9.26
N GLY A 48 -11.72 -2.71 8.97
CA GLY A 48 -11.72 -3.25 7.61
C GLY A 48 -10.33 -3.24 6.98
N ARG A 49 -9.29 -3.61 7.74
CA ARG A 49 -7.89 -3.54 7.31
C ARG A 49 -7.60 -4.61 6.25
N PRO A 50 -7.27 -4.24 5.00
CA PRO A 50 -6.87 -5.23 4.00
C PRO A 50 -5.65 -6.02 4.46
N LEU A 51 -5.60 -7.32 4.18
CA LEU A 51 -4.42 -8.15 4.50
C LEU A 51 -3.13 -7.57 3.89
N LEU A 52 -3.23 -6.99 2.68
CA LEU A 52 -2.10 -6.34 2.02
C LEU A 52 -1.54 -5.15 2.82
N LEU A 53 -2.40 -4.39 3.50
CA LEU A 53 -1.98 -3.29 4.37
C LEU A 53 -1.21 -3.84 5.58
N ALA A 54 -1.69 -4.93 6.20
CA ALA A 54 -0.99 -5.58 7.30
C ALA A 54 0.40 -6.08 6.88
N ALA A 55 0.49 -6.72 5.70
CA ALA A 55 1.75 -7.17 5.12
C ALA A 55 2.72 -6.02 4.84
N ALA A 56 2.23 -4.89 4.30
CA ALA A 56 3.07 -3.73 3.97
C ALA A 56 3.71 -3.06 5.21
N ARG A 57 3.18 -3.31 6.41
CA ARG A 57 3.76 -2.86 7.69
C ARG A 57 4.91 -3.75 8.19
N LYS A 58 5.27 -4.80 7.45
CA LYS A 58 6.44 -5.65 7.70
C LYS A 58 7.59 -5.22 6.78
N GLN A 59 8.81 -5.18 7.31
CA GLN A 59 10.00 -4.83 6.53
C GLN A 59 10.28 -5.88 5.45
N ASN A 60 10.05 -7.16 5.77
CA ASN A 60 10.12 -8.24 4.81
C ASN A 60 8.90 -8.18 3.86
N GLY A 61 9.16 -7.84 2.60
CA GLY A 61 8.14 -7.77 1.55
C GLY A 61 7.62 -9.11 1.05
N ALA A 62 8.04 -10.25 1.61
CA ALA A 62 7.60 -11.57 1.18
C ALA A 62 6.07 -11.71 1.23
N PHE A 63 5.41 -11.28 2.31
CA PHE A 63 3.95 -11.30 2.41
C PHE A 63 3.27 -10.39 1.38
N VAL A 64 3.85 -9.21 1.11
CA VAL A 64 3.33 -8.29 0.07
C VAL A 64 3.38 -8.96 -1.30
N ARG A 65 4.49 -9.65 -1.60
CA ARG A 65 4.67 -10.39 -2.86
C ARG A 65 3.72 -11.58 -2.97
N ALA A 66 3.57 -12.36 -1.90
CA ALA A 66 2.66 -13.50 -1.87
C ALA A 66 1.21 -13.06 -2.12
N LEU A 67 0.72 -12.07 -1.36
CA LEU A 67 -0.64 -11.56 -1.50
C LEU A 67 -0.93 -10.99 -2.89
N ILE A 68 -0.01 -10.16 -3.43
CA ILE A 68 -0.17 -9.61 -4.79
C ILE A 68 -0.09 -10.71 -5.84
N GLY A 69 0.81 -11.69 -5.66
CA GLY A 69 0.95 -12.85 -6.53
C GLY A 69 -0.32 -13.70 -6.61
N THR A 70 -1.13 -13.70 -5.55
CA THR A 70 -2.43 -14.39 -5.51
C THR A 70 -3.63 -13.50 -5.83
N GLY A 71 -3.40 -12.28 -6.33
CA GLY A 71 -4.48 -11.40 -6.80
C GLY A 71 -5.04 -10.42 -5.76
N ALA A 72 -4.26 -10.07 -4.73
CA ALA A 72 -4.60 -8.93 -3.88
C ALA A 72 -4.69 -7.64 -4.70
N ASP A 73 -5.75 -6.86 -4.48
CA ASP A 73 -5.89 -5.51 -4.96
C ASP A 73 -4.83 -4.61 -4.31
N VAL A 74 -3.88 -4.18 -5.12
CA VAL A 74 -2.77 -3.30 -4.73
C VAL A 74 -3.27 -1.97 -4.15
N ASN A 75 -4.47 -1.54 -4.57
CA ASN A 75 -5.10 -0.29 -4.16
C ASN A 75 -6.19 -0.47 -3.11
N ALA A 76 -6.29 -1.64 -2.48
CA ALA A 76 -7.24 -1.91 -1.42
C ALA A 76 -7.10 -0.90 -0.27
N ARG A 77 -8.25 -0.39 0.20
CA ARG A 77 -8.35 0.66 1.22
C ARG A 77 -8.97 0.14 2.50
N SER A 78 -8.41 0.55 3.64
CA SER A 78 -9.07 0.44 4.93
C SER A 78 -10.30 1.36 5.02
N ASN A 79 -11.06 1.26 6.11
CA ASN A 79 -12.19 2.17 6.35
C ASN A 79 -11.76 3.64 6.53
N THR A 80 -10.48 3.88 6.85
CA THR A 80 -9.89 5.23 6.94
C THR A 80 -9.21 5.66 5.64
N GLY A 81 -9.34 4.89 4.56
CA GLY A 81 -8.72 5.18 3.28
C GLY A 81 -7.22 4.90 3.22
N GLU A 82 -6.64 4.26 4.24
CA GLU A 82 -5.22 3.89 4.24
C GLU A 82 -4.98 2.76 3.22
N THR A 83 -3.90 2.87 2.43
CA THR A 83 -3.46 1.85 1.47
C THR A 83 -2.16 1.19 1.92
N ALA A 84 -1.81 0.07 1.29
CA ALA A 84 -0.53 -0.60 1.52
C ALA A 84 0.69 0.31 1.22
N LEU A 85 0.60 1.15 0.19
CA LEU A 85 1.65 2.10 -0.17
C LEU A 85 1.89 3.13 0.95
N MET A 86 0.80 3.70 1.49
CA MET A 86 0.87 4.64 2.62
C MET A 86 1.53 4.00 3.85
N ALA A 87 1.14 2.76 4.16
CA ALA A 87 1.73 2.01 5.26
C ALA A 87 3.24 1.78 5.06
N ALA A 88 3.67 1.41 3.85
CA ALA A 88 5.08 1.21 3.52
C ALA A 88 5.89 2.51 3.63
N VAL A 89 5.34 3.65 3.17
CA VAL A 89 5.94 4.99 3.31
C VAL A 89 6.10 5.36 4.77
N ARG A 90 5.05 5.20 5.58
CA ARG A 90 5.08 5.52 7.02
C ARG A 90 6.13 4.71 7.79
N GLN A 91 6.45 3.50 7.31
CA GLN A 91 7.50 2.67 7.90
C GLN A 91 8.89 2.87 7.28
N GLY A 92 9.01 3.58 6.15
CA GLY A 92 10.26 3.74 5.42
C GLY A 92 10.76 2.47 4.74
N TYR A 93 9.87 1.52 4.43
CA TYR A 93 10.26 0.26 3.78
C TYR A 93 10.38 0.42 2.27
N GLU A 94 11.51 0.98 1.84
CA GLU A 94 11.81 1.30 0.44
C GLU A 94 11.54 0.13 -0.52
N GLY A 95 11.93 -1.09 -0.15
CA GLY A 95 11.70 -2.28 -0.96
C GLY A 95 10.20 -2.55 -1.23
N ASN A 96 9.35 -2.34 -0.23
CA ASN A 96 7.91 -2.48 -0.37
C ASN A 96 7.33 -1.33 -1.21
N ILE A 97 7.80 -0.09 -1.01
CA ILE A 97 7.34 1.08 -1.76
C ILE A 97 7.61 0.89 -3.26
N ARG A 98 8.85 0.56 -3.62
CA ARG A 98 9.23 0.31 -5.01
C ARG A 98 8.43 -0.85 -5.62
N TYR A 99 8.26 -1.93 -4.87
CA TYR A 99 7.50 -3.09 -5.35
C TYR A 99 6.03 -2.75 -5.58
N LEU A 100 5.37 -2.10 -4.62
CA LEU A 100 3.95 -1.70 -4.73
C LEU A 100 3.74 -0.78 -5.94
N LEU A 101 4.60 0.21 -6.13
CA LEU A 101 4.54 1.11 -7.30
C LEU A 101 4.76 0.36 -8.61
N SER A 102 5.70 -0.58 -8.66
CA SER A 102 5.90 -1.46 -9.84
C SER A 102 4.69 -2.35 -10.15
N LYS A 103 3.80 -2.55 -9.19
CA LYS A 103 2.55 -3.30 -9.32
C LYS A 103 1.32 -2.41 -9.53
N GLY A 104 1.51 -1.12 -9.79
CA GLY A 104 0.42 -0.19 -10.12
C GLY A 104 -0.29 0.38 -8.89
N ALA A 105 0.38 0.47 -7.75
CA ALA A 105 -0.15 1.22 -6.61
C ALA A 105 -0.36 2.70 -7.01
N ASN A 106 -1.57 3.19 -6.79
CA ASN A 106 -1.94 4.57 -7.08
C ASN A 106 -1.49 5.48 -5.94
N ALA A 107 -0.41 6.23 -6.19
CA ALA A 107 0.16 7.17 -5.25
C ALA A 107 -0.71 8.42 -4.99
N ALA A 108 -1.70 8.69 -5.87
CA ALA A 108 -2.62 9.82 -5.73
C ALA A 108 -3.83 9.54 -4.81
N LEU A 109 -3.99 8.29 -4.33
CA LEU A 109 -5.03 7.99 -3.35
C LEU A 109 -4.72 8.71 -2.03
N THR A 110 -5.76 9.29 -1.42
CA THR A 110 -5.65 9.98 -0.13
C THR A 110 -6.38 9.22 0.98
N ASN A 111 -5.88 9.31 2.21
CA ASN A 111 -6.56 8.78 3.39
C ASN A 111 -7.66 9.74 3.88
N ALA A 112 -8.31 9.44 5.00
CA ALA A 112 -9.35 10.28 5.60
C ALA A 112 -8.86 11.69 6.03
N GLU A 113 -7.54 11.87 6.22
CA GLU A 113 -6.91 13.18 6.48
C GLU A 113 -6.58 13.94 5.20
N GLY A 114 -6.94 13.40 4.03
CA GLY A 114 -6.60 14.00 2.74
C GLY A 114 -5.14 13.82 2.33
N GLN A 115 -4.37 12.98 3.02
CA GLN A 115 -2.93 12.80 2.75
C GLN A 115 -2.71 11.66 1.77
N SER A 116 -1.93 11.93 0.72
CA SER A 116 -1.40 10.93 -0.21
C SER A 116 -0.14 10.25 0.36
N ALA A 117 0.34 9.21 -0.32
CA ALA A 117 1.62 8.60 0.03
C ALA A 117 2.79 9.58 -0.15
N ALA A 118 2.71 10.49 -1.13
CA ALA A 118 3.72 11.52 -1.34
C ALA A 118 3.70 12.57 -0.21
N ASP A 119 2.51 13.05 0.19
CA ASP A 119 2.35 14.02 1.28
C ASP A 119 2.94 13.49 2.60
N MET A 120 2.68 12.22 2.90
CA MET A 120 3.25 11.57 4.08
C MET A 120 4.77 11.48 4.00
N SER A 121 5.33 11.16 2.84
CA SER A 121 6.79 11.06 2.68
C SER A 121 7.50 12.39 2.93
N GLU A 122 6.90 13.51 2.50
CA GLU A 122 7.45 14.85 2.70
C GLU A 122 7.41 15.26 4.17
N LYS A 123 6.30 14.97 4.86
CA LYS A 123 6.18 15.22 6.29
C LYS A 123 7.20 14.42 7.11
N ILE A 124 7.41 13.16 6.76
CA ILE A 124 8.41 12.29 7.41
C ILE A 124 9.83 12.80 7.14
N LEU A 125 10.13 13.19 5.90
CA LEU A 125 11.42 13.78 5.55
C LEU A 125 11.70 15.03 6.38
N GLU A 126 10.73 15.94 6.49
CA GLU A 126 10.89 17.17 7.27
C GLU A 126 11.07 16.89 8.77
N GLN A 127 10.29 15.96 9.33
CA GLN A 127 10.45 15.52 10.73
C GLN A 127 11.85 14.92 10.98
N ASN A 128 12.30 14.03 10.10
CA ASN A 128 13.62 13.40 10.21
C ASN A 128 14.73 14.44 10.07
N ARG A 129 14.60 15.38 9.11
CA ARG A 129 15.55 16.48 8.92
C ARG A 129 15.66 17.34 10.16
N MET A 130 14.54 17.77 10.74
CA MET A 130 14.52 18.58 11.95
C MET A 130 15.11 17.84 13.16
N HIS A 131 14.81 16.55 13.30
CA HIS A 131 15.40 15.72 14.34
C HIS A 131 16.93 15.59 14.19
N MET A 132 17.42 15.35 12.97
CA MET A 132 18.86 15.26 12.68
C MET A 132 19.58 16.60 12.88
N LEU A 133 19.00 17.72 12.45
CA LEU A 133 19.56 19.06 12.68
C LEU A 133 19.61 19.40 14.18
N SER A 134 18.61 18.97 14.95
CA SER A 134 18.62 19.12 16.40
C SER A 134 19.72 18.31 17.08
N GLN A 135 20.07 17.13 16.56
CA GLN A 135 21.16 16.30 17.10
C GLN A 135 22.54 16.78 16.63
N ALA A 136 22.63 17.34 15.42
CA ALA A 136 23.86 17.83 14.83
C ALA A 136 24.32 19.20 15.36
N LEU A 137 23.66 19.74 16.40
CA LEU A 137 24.10 20.94 17.12
C LEU A 137 25.53 20.80 17.69
N ASP A 138 26.07 19.58 17.81
CA ASP A 138 27.46 19.30 18.19
C ASP A 138 28.44 19.10 17.00
N GLY A 139 28.03 19.42 15.77
CA GLY A 139 28.96 19.60 14.64
C GLY A 139 28.92 18.48 13.59
N ALA A 140 28.39 18.86 12.43
CA ALA A 140 28.32 18.13 11.16
C ALA A 140 27.44 16.86 11.15
N LEU A 141 26.42 16.88 10.27
CA LEU A 141 25.66 15.67 9.90
C LEU A 141 26.63 14.57 9.48
N ARG A 142 26.53 13.41 10.14
CA ARG A 142 27.34 12.24 9.81
C ARG A 142 27.01 11.79 8.39
N GLU A 143 27.98 11.18 7.72
CA GLU A 143 27.81 10.68 6.35
C GLU A 143 26.58 9.74 6.23
N ASN A 144 26.33 8.90 7.24
CA ASN A 144 25.14 8.05 7.30
C ASN A 144 23.82 8.84 7.30
N GLU A 145 23.76 10.00 7.97
CA GLU A 145 22.58 10.86 8.04
C GLU A 145 22.32 11.55 6.69
N ARG A 146 23.39 12.00 6.03
CA ARG A 146 23.31 12.54 4.65
C ARG A 146 22.80 11.51 3.66
N GLN A 147 23.34 10.29 3.70
CA GLN A 147 22.90 9.21 2.82
C GLN A 147 21.43 8.84 3.06
N LEU A 148 20.98 8.85 4.31
CA LEU A 148 19.57 8.64 4.64
C LEU A 148 18.69 9.76 4.06
N LEU A 149 19.09 11.02 4.23
CA LEU A 149 18.41 12.16 3.62
C LEU A 149 18.30 12.01 2.11
N ASP A 150 19.39 11.73 1.40
CA ASP A 150 19.38 11.60 -0.07
C ASP A 150 18.45 10.47 -0.53
N LYS A 151 18.47 9.32 0.16
CA LYS A 151 17.54 8.22 -0.11
C LYS A 151 16.09 8.66 0.04
N TRP A 152 15.76 9.36 1.13
CA TRP A 152 14.40 9.85 1.36
C TRP A 152 13.97 10.90 0.33
N HIS A 153 14.86 11.82 -0.07
CA HIS A 153 14.56 12.76 -1.15
C HIS A 153 14.26 12.05 -2.47
N GLY A 154 15.05 11.04 -2.83
CA GLY A 154 14.81 10.21 -4.02
C GLY A 154 13.47 9.47 -3.97
N LEU A 155 13.11 8.94 -2.80
CA LEU A 155 11.83 8.28 -2.57
C LEU A 155 10.65 9.24 -2.71
N THR A 156 10.73 10.43 -2.12
CA THR A 156 9.70 11.48 -2.23
C THR A 156 9.52 11.93 -3.68
N ALA A 157 10.61 12.14 -4.42
CA ALA A 157 10.56 12.48 -5.84
C ALA A 157 9.87 11.38 -6.67
N LEU A 158 10.18 10.12 -6.38
CA LEU A 158 9.57 8.96 -7.03
C LEU A 158 8.06 8.87 -6.75
N LEU A 159 7.63 9.14 -5.52
CA LEU A 159 6.20 9.17 -5.16
C LEU A 159 5.45 10.32 -5.84
N LYS A 160 6.03 11.52 -5.85
CA LYS A 160 5.45 12.69 -6.56
C LYS A 160 5.31 12.42 -8.07
N GLN A 161 6.30 11.75 -8.67
CA GLN A 161 6.22 11.36 -10.07
C GLN A 161 5.10 10.33 -10.30
N ALA A 162 5.00 9.30 -9.46
CA ALA A 162 3.93 8.30 -9.56
C ALA A 162 2.53 8.91 -9.37
N GLU A 163 2.38 9.90 -8.49
CA GLU A 163 1.13 10.64 -8.30
C GLU A 163 0.75 11.45 -9.54
N LYS A 164 1.71 12.20 -10.10
CA LYS A 164 1.54 12.93 -11.35
C LYS A 164 1.15 12.01 -12.51
N ASP A 165 1.78 10.85 -12.61
CA ASP A 165 1.49 9.86 -13.64
C ASP A 165 0.06 9.31 -13.48
N ALA A 166 -0.36 8.98 -12.26
CA ALA A 166 -1.72 8.54 -11.97
C ALA A 166 -2.78 9.59 -12.35
N MET A 167 -2.54 10.87 -12.03
CA MET A 167 -3.44 11.97 -12.40
C MET A 167 -3.49 12.18 -13.92
N SER A 168 -2.37 12.03 -14.61
CA SER A 168 -2.31 12.18 -16.07
C SER A 168 -3.12 11.10 -16.81
N VAL A 169 -3.15 9.88 -16.27
CA VAL A 169 -3.95 8.77 -16.80
C VAL A 169 -5.44 9.06 -16.61
N ALA A 170 -5.85 9.59 -15.45
CA ALA A 170 -7.24 9.96 -15.21
C ALA A 170 -7.75 10.99 -16.23
N LEU A 171 -6.95 12.02 -16.52
CA LEU A 171 -7.33 13.07 -17.49
C LEU A 171 -7.47 12.52 -18.93
N LYS A 172 -6.59 11.59 -19.34
CA LYS A 172 -6.65 10.95 -20.66
C LYS A 172 -7.82 9.96 -20.79
N GLY A 173 -8.18 9.29 -19.69
CA GLY A 173 -9.35 8.42 -19.61
C GLY A 173 -10.65 9.20 -19.86
N ASP A 174 -10.82 10.35 -19.21
CA ASP A 174 -12.00 11.22 -19.38
C ASP A 174 -12.12 11.79 -20.80
N LEU A 175 -11.00 12.06 -21.47
CA LEU A 175 -10.99 12.54 -22.86
C LEU A 175 -11.35 11.44 -23.87
N SER A 176 -11.07 10.17 -23.57
CA SER A 176 -11.37 9.03 -24.47
C SER A 176 -12.87 8.67 -24.50
N ILE A 177 -13.65 9.09 -23.50
CA ILE A 177 -15.11 8.83 -23.42
C ILE A 177 -15.91 9.89 -24.21
N ARG A 178 -15.31 11.06 -24.50
CA ARG A 178 -15.93 12.09 -25.35
C ARG A 178 -15.73 11.74 -26.84
N LYS A 179 -16.44 10.72 -27.35
CA LYS A 179 -16.65 10.60 -28.80
C LYS A 179 -17.30 11.92 -29.29
N PRO A 180 -16.82 12.53 -30.38
CA PRO A 180 -17.44 13.73 -30.90
C PRO A 180 -18.88 13.41 -31.30
N LEU A 181 -19.82 14.22 -30.82
CA LEU A 181 -21.21 14.25 -31.29
C LEU A 181 -21.16 14.39 -32.82
N GLN A 182 -21.31 13.27 -33.54
CA GLN A 182 -21.61 13.35 -34.96
C GLN A 182 -23.01 13.95 -35.08
N LEU A 183 -23.05 15.24 -35.37
CA LEU A 183 -24.22 15.94 -35.89
C LEU A 183 -24.58 15.30 -37.24
N ARG A 184 -25.32 14.19 -37.19
CA ARG A 184 -26.16 13.79 -38.32
C ARG A 184 -27.35 14.74 -38.33
N ARG A 185 -27.32 15.70 -39.25
CA ARG A 185 -28.56 16.24 -39.80
C ARG A 185 -28.57 15.99 -41.31
N SER A 186 -29.61 15.24 -41.66
CA SER A 186 -30.23 15.00 -42.96
C SER A 186 -30.30 16.22 -43.85
#